data_AF-A0A834B7C6-F1
#
_entry.id   AF-A0A834B7C6-F1
#
_cell.length_a   1.000
_cell.length_b   1.000
_cell.length_c   1.000
_cell.angle_alpha   90.00
_cell.angle_beta   90.00
_cell.angle_gamma   90.00
#
_symmetry.space_group_name_H-M   'P 1'
#
loop_
_entity.id
_entity.type
_entity.pdbx_description
1 polymer ?
#
loop_
_entity_poly.entity_id
_entity_poly.type
_entity_poly.pdbx_seq_one_letter_code
_entity_poly.pdbx_strand_id
1 'polypeptide(L)'
;MAEPVPLPADPMELENLEYRPVRVRGHFDHSKELYLMPRTLVDPAREARAAGQLSSSVQSGAHVVTPFHCSDLGVTILVNRGFVPRKKVNPDTRQKGQIEGDVELTGIVRLAETRKPFVPENNPERNHWHYRDLEAMAKVTGTEPIFIDADFKSTVPGGPIGGQTRVTLRNEHTQYIVTWYGLCAATSYLWAKKFLCGTRGT
;
A
#
# COMPACT_ATOMS: atom_id res chain seq x y z
N MET A 1 1.38 16.60 -2.45
CA MET A 1 1.38 15.44 -3.36
C MET A 1 1.72 15.95 -4.74
N ALA A 2 2.52 15.24 -5.53
CA ALA A 2 2.80 15.63 -6.91
C ALA A 2 1.51 15.59 -7.74
N GLU A 3 1.43 16.39 -8.80
CA GLU A 3 0.31 16.32 -9.73
C GLU A 3 0.26 14.94 -10.41
N PRO A 4 -0.93 14.32 -10.55
CA PRO A 4 -1.06 13.04 -11.22
C PRO A 4 -0.65 13.14 -12.69
N VAL A 5 0.23 12.25 -13.13
CA VAL A 5 0.66 12.14 -14.53
C VAL A 5 -0.20 11.10 -15.27
N PRO A 6 -0.37 11.19 -16.60
CA PRO A 6 -0.96 10.08 -17.35
C PRO A 6 -0.09 8.83 -17.20
N LEU A 7 -0.71 7.64 -17.18
CA LEU A 7 0.02 6.38 -17.15
C LEU A 7 0.84 6.25 -18.46
N PRO A 8 2.16 6.04 -18.39
CA PRO A 8 2.97 5.84 -19.59
C PRO A 8 2.67 4.48 -20.22
N ALA A 9 2.90 4.37 -21.53
CA ALA A 9 2.72 3.13 -22.27
C ALA A 9 3.91 2.15 -22.11
N ASP A 10 5.08 2.64 -21.69
CA ASP A 10 6.31 1.83 -21.58
C ASP A 10 6.48 1.25 -20.16
N PRO A 11 6.57 -0.09 -20.00
CA PRO A 11 6.92 -0.77 -18.76
C PRO A 11 8.19 -0.25 -18.08
N MET A 12 9.22 0.18 -18.83
CA MET A 12 10.46 0.69 -18.24
C MET A 12 10.27 2.02 -17.52
N GLU A 13 9.30 2.84 -17.94
CA GLU A 13 9.00 4.10 -17.26
C GLU A 13 8.23 3.87 -15.94
N LEU A 14 7.51 2.75 -15.81
CA LEU A 14 6.75 2.41 -14.60
C LEU A 14 7.64 2.18 -13.37
N GLU A 15 8.86 1.67 -13.53
CA GLU A 15 9.81 1.51 -12.43
C GLU A 15 10.15 2.84 -11.76
N ASN A 16 10.31 3.90 -12.58
CA ASN A 16 10.59 5.26 -12.12
C ASN A 16 9.35 5.97 -11.56
N LEU A 17 8.17 5.36 -11.70
CA LEU A 17 6.89 5.89 -11.23
C LEU A 17 6.39 5.19 -9.97
N GLU A 18 7.14 4.29 -9.34
CA GLU A 18 6.72 3.73 -8.06
C GLU A 18 6.46 4.88 -7.05
N TYR A 19 5.29 4.87 -6.42
CA TYR A 19 4.80 5.94 -5.52
C TYR A 19 4.36 7.26 -6.20
N ARG A 20 4.39 7.36 -7.53
CA ARG A 20 3.85 8.52 -8.25
C ARG A 20 2.35 8.35 -8.51
N PRO A 21 1.56 9.41 -8.30
CA PRO A 21 0.14 9.39 -8.64
C PRO A 21 0.00 9.39 -10.17
N VAL A 22 -0.86 8.50 -10.67
CA VAL A 22 -1.21 8.38 -12.08
C VAL A 22 -2.72 8.49 -12.26
N ARG A 23 -3.13 9.03 -13.42
CA ARG A 23 -4.53 9.09 -13.85
C ARG A 23 -4.79 8.15 -15.01
N VAL A 24 -5.90 7.42 -14.92
CA VAL A 24 -6.38 6.51 -15.97
C VAL A 24 -7.89 6.67 -16.14
N ARG A 25 -8.39 6.46 -17.36
CA ARG A 25 -9.81 6.49 -17.68
C ARG A 25 -10.24 5.22 -18.39
N GLY A 26 -11.44 4.73 -18.08
CA GLY A 26 -12.02 3.55 -18.67
C GLY A 26 -12.92 2.80 -17.67
N HIS A 27 -13.10 1.49 -17.83
CA HIS A 27 -14.08 0.74 -17.06
C HIS A 27 -13.50 -0.52 -16.42
N PHE A 28 -14.16 -0.99 -15.37
CA PHE A 28 -13.78 -2.21 -14.64
C PHE A 28 -14.40 -3.47 -15.26
N ASP A 29 -13.63 -4.54 -15.35
CA ASP A 29 -14.15 -5.89 -15.59
C ASP A 29 -14.33 -6.62 -14.26
N HIS A 30 -15.54 -6.51 -13.70
CA HIS A 30 -15.91 -7.14 -12.43
C HIS A 30 -15.99 -8.67 -12.50
N SER A 31 -15.98 -9.28 -13.68
CA SER A 31 -16.04 -10.75 -13.83
C SER A 31 -14.72 -11.43 -13.45
N LYS A 32 -13.62 -10.68 -13.46
CA LYS A 32 -12.25 -11.18 -13.25
C LYS A 32 -11.57 -10.59 -12.01
N GLU A 33 -12.35 -10.26 -10.98
CA GLU A 33 -11.78 -9.74 -9.73
C GLU A 33 -10.88 -10.76 -9.05
N LEU A 34 -9.77 -10.28 -8.47
CA LEU A 34 -8.81 -11.05 -7.71
C LEU A 34 -8.81 -10.62 -6.23
N TYR A 35 -8.59 -11.57 -5.32
CA TYR A 35 -8.63 -11.31 -3.89
C TYR A 35 -7.26 -11.50 -3.22
N LEU A 36 -6.68 -10.39 -2.80
CA LEU A 36 -5.43 -10.37 -2.04
C LEU A 36 -5.73 -10.42 -0.54
N MET A 37 -5.46 -11.55 0.10
CA MET A 37 -5.82 -11.84 1.49
C MET A 37 -4.79 -12.74 2.21
N PRO A 38 -4.69 -12.65 3.54
CA PRO A 38 -5.39 -11.71 4.42
C PRO A 38 -4.81 -10.28 4.31
N ARG A 39 -5.71 -9.29 4.35
CA ARG A 39 -5.38 -7.86 4.50
C ARG A 39 -6.13 -7.30 5.70
N THR A 40 -5.61 -6.19 6.21
CA THR A 40 -6.16 -5.48 7.37
C THR A 40 -6.58 -4.10 6.92
N LEU A 41 -7.71 -3.61 7.42
CA LEU A 41 -8.13 -2.23 7.18
C LEU A 41 -7.09 -1.25 7.74
N VAL A 42 -6.54 -0.42 6.87
CA VAL A 42 -5.73 0.75 7.22
C VAL A 42 -6.68 1.93 7.38
N ASP A 43 -6.85 2.39 8.62
CA ASP A 43 -7.63 3.57 8.97
C ASP A 43 -6.74 4.46 9.85
N PRO A 44 -6.17 5.56 9.31
CA PRO A 44 -5.25 6.43 10.05
C PRO A 44 -5.87 7.01 11.32
N ALA A 45 -7.16 7.35 11.30
CA ALA A 45 -7.85 7.93 12.46
C ALA A 45 -8.07 6.88 13.56
N ARG A 46 -8.36 5.64 13.16
CA ARG A 46 -8.47 4.52 14.09
C ARG A 46 -7.12 4.06 14.62
N GLU A 47 -6.09 4.00 13.76
CA GLU A 47 -4.73 3.65 14.16
C GLU A 47 -4.17 4.66 15.18
N ALA A 48 -4.38 5.96 14.97
CA ALA A 48 -3.98 6.99 15.93
C ALA A 48 -4.68 6.85 17.28
N ARG A 49 -5.97 6.47 17.31
CA ARG A 49 -6.72 6.23 18.55
C ARG A 49 -6.34 4.92 19.23
N ALA A 50 -5.95 3.91 18.45
CA ALA A 50 -5.58 2.59 18.94
C ALA A 50 -4.09 2.48 19.31
N ALA A 51 -3.26 3.46 18.95
CA ALA A 51 -1.87 3.54 19.34
C ALA A 51 -1.74 3.55 20.87
N GLY A 52 -1.30 2.43 21.45
CA GLY A 52 -1.18 2.23 22.89
C GLY A 52 -2.25 1.35 23.54
N GLN A 53 -3.25 0.87 22.79
CA GLN A 53 -4.23 -0.10 23.29
C GLN A 53 -3.79 -1.55 23.04
N LEU A 54 -3.78 -2.38 24.08
CA LEU A 54 -3.39 -3.80 24.05
C LEU A 54 -4.33 -4.71 23.23
N SER A 55 -5.54 -4.24 22.90
CA SER A 55 -6.56 -5.00 22.16
C SER A 55 -7.22 -4.10 21.11
N SER A 56 -6.57 -3.88 19.98
CA SER A 56 -7.25 -3.40 18.78
C SER A 56 -7.82 -4.61 18.03
N SER A 57 -9.15 -4.65 17.83
CA SER A 57 -9.79 -5.67 17.00
C SER A 57 -9.39 -5.42 15.54
N VAL A 58 -8.33 -6.06 15.08
CA VAL A 58 -7.82 -5.94 13.71
C VAL A 58 -8.85 -6.53 12.76
N GLN A 59 -9.51 -5.68 11.95
CA GLN A 59 -10.50 -6.16 11.00
C GLN A 59 -9.79 -6.81 9.81
N SER A 60 -9.82 -8.15 9.77
CA SER A 60 -9.30 -8.94 8.66
C SER A 60 -10.28 -8.95 7.48
N GLY A 61 -9.73 -8.87 6.28
CA GLY A 61 -10.45 -8.85 5.02
C GLY A 61 -9.52 -9.11 3.84
N ALA A 62 -9.88 -8.57 2.69
CA ALA A 62 -9.14 -8.71 1.45
C ALA A 62 -9.00 -7.35 0.76
N HIS A 63 -7.96 -7.20 -0.05
CA HIS A 63 -7.96 -6.19 -1.10
C HIS A 63 -8.59 -6.78 -2.36
N VAL A 64 -9.47 -5.99 -2.99
CA VAL A 64 -10.10 -6.36 -4.26
C VAL A 64 -9.29 -5.73 -5.39
N VAL A 65 -8.67 -6.59 -6.20
CA VAL A 65 -7.96 -6.18 -7.41
C VAL A 65 -8.88 -6.47 -8.59
N THR A 66 -9.12 -5.49 -9.45
CA THR A 66 -10.04 -5.63 -10.57
C THR A 66 -9.32 -5.20 -11.84
N PRO A 67 -9.39 -5.99 -12.93
CA PRO A 67 -8.94 -5.55 -14.23
C PRO A 67 -9.66 -4.28 -14.66
N PHE A 68 -8.91 -3.33 -15.19
CA PHE A 68 -9.41 -2.04 -15.64
C PHE A 68 -8.94 -1.78 -17.07
N HIS A 69 -9.88 -1.70 -18.00
CA HIS A 69 -9.60 -1.41 -19.39
C HIS A 69 -9.37 0.09 -19.55
N CYS A 70 -8.13 0.49 -19.84
CA CYS A 70 -7.78 1.89 -20.06
C CYS A 70 -8.17 2.30 -21.48
N SER A 71 -9.21 3.12 -21.63
CA SER A 71 -9.70 3.58 -22.94
C SER A 71 -8.68 4.45 -23.67
N ASP A 72 -7.84 5.20 -22.94
CA ASP A 72 -6.83 6.09 -23.52
C ASP A 72 -5.62 5.33 -24.11
N LEU A 73 -5.24 4.21 -23.49
CA LEU A 73 -4.05 3.42 -23.85
C LEU A 73 -4.38 2.14 -24.63
N GLY A 74 -5.64 1.70 -24.61
CA GLY A 74 -6.08 0.45 -25.23
C GLY A 74 -5.58 -0.82 -24.53
N VAL A 75 -5.02 -0.70 -23.32
CA VAL A 75 -4.51 -1.81 -22.52
C VAL A 75 -5.39 -2.04 -21.30
N THR A 76 -5.44 -3.29 -20.81
CA THR A 76 -6.11 -3.61 -19.54
C THR A 76 -5.04 -3.77 -18.46
N ILE A 77 -5.24 -3.14 -17.31
CA ILE A 77 -4.28 -3.15 -16.19
C ILE A 77 -4.94 -3.69 -14.92
N LEU A 78 -4.16 -3.96 -13.88
CA LEU A 78 -4.65 -4.36 -12.57
C LEU A 78 -4.83 -3.14 -11.67
N VAL A 79 -6.03 -2.94 -11.14
CA VAL A 79 -6.31 -1.87 -10.17
C VAL A 79 -6.72 -2.48 -8.84
N ASN A 80 -5.96 -2.21 -7.79
CA ASN A 80 -6.40 -2.47 -6.42
C ASN A 80 -7.37 -1.39 -5.96
N ARG A 81 -8.66 -1.74 -5.93
CA ARG A 81 -9.75 -0.87 -5.49
C ARG A 81 -9.77 -0.69 -3.97
N GLY A 82 -9.02 -1.51 -3.25
CA GLY A 82 -8.80 -1.40 -1.83
C GLY A 82 -9.54 -2.45 -0.99
N PHE A 83 -9.75 -2.14 0.28
CA PHE A 83 -10.11 -3.12 1.31
C PHE A 83 -11.62 -3.41 1.37
N VAL A 84 -11.96 -4.69 1.51
CA VAL A 84 -13.29 -5.16 1.92
C VAL A 84 -13.18 -6.08 3.14
N PRO A 85 -14.11 -5.97 4.11
CA PRO A 85 -14.21 -6.94 5.21
C PRO A 85 -14.44 -8.36 4.68
N ARG A 86 -14.02 -9.39 5.42
CA ARG A 86 -14.17 -10.80 5.02
C ARG A 86 -15.60 -11.20 4.61
N LYS A 87 -16.62 -10.60 5.25
CA LYS A 87 -18.05 -10.83 4.92
C LYS A 87 -18.49 -10.24 3.58
N LYS A 88 -17.70 -9.33 3.00
CA LYS A 88 -17.98 -8.58 1.77
C LYS A 88 -17.04 -8.91 0.61
N VAL A 89 -16.27 -10.00 0.73
CA VAL A 89 -15.39 -10.46 -0.36
C VAL A 89 -16.22 -10.88 -1.57
N ASN A 90 -17.33 -11.59 -1.36
CA ASN A 90 -18.25 -11.96 -2.42
C ASN A 90 -18.86 -10.69 -3.09
N PRO A 91 -18.69 -10.51 -4.42
CA PRO A 91 -19.28 -9.42 -5.19
C PRO A 91 -20.79 -9.21 -4.97
N ASP A 92 -21.55 -10.30 -4.83
CA ASP A 92 -23.02 -10.26 -4.67
C ASP A 92 -23.45 -9.49 -3.43
N THR A 93 -22.60 -9.48 -2.40
CA THR A 93 -22.86 -8.78 -1.13
C THR A 93 -22.51 -7.28 -1.18
N ARG A 94 -21.96 -6.81 -2.31
CA ARG A 94 -21.46 -5.44 -2.50
C ARG A 94 -21.76 -4.87 -3.89
N GLN A 95 -22.94 -5.17 -4.45
CA GLN A 95 -23.37 -4.69 -5.78
C GLN A 95 -23.25 -3.17 -5.95
N LYS A 96 -23.55 -2.39 -4.90
CA LYS A 96 -23.38 -0.91 -4.93
C LYS A 96 -21.93 -0.46 -5.16
N GLY A 97 -20.97 -1.34 -4.88
CA GLY A 97 -19.55 -1.10 -5.11
C GLY A 97 -19.07 -1.56 -6.49
N GLN A 98 -19.89 -2.19 -7.32
CA GLN A 98 -19.54 -2.53 -8.70
C GLN A 98 -19.93 -1.37 -9.60
N ILE A 99 -18.93 -0.59 -10.00
CA ILE A 99 -19.16 0.63 -10.76
C ILE A 99 -19.21 0.24 -12.24
N GLU A 100 -20.33 0.48 -12.87
CA GLU A 100 -20.51 0.24 -14.30
C GLU A 100 -20.19 1.49 -15.12
N GLY A 101 -19.66 1.29 -16.33
CA GLY A 101 -19.33 2.37 -17.27
C GLY A 101 -17.93 2.96 -17.09
N ASP A 102 -17.63 3.96 -17.92
CA ASP A 102 -16.34 4.63 -17.91
C ASP A 102 -16.21 5.60 -16.73
N VAL A 103 -15.11 5.47 -16.00
CA VAL A 103 -14.73 6.28 -14.86
C VAL A 103 -13.31 6.80 -15.01
N GLU A 104 -13.05 7.96 -14.40
CA GLU A 104 -11.68 8.47 -14.23
C GLU A 104 -11.18 8.09 -12.83
N LEU A 105 -10.02 7.44 -12.78
CA LEU A 105 -9.40 6.97 -11.56
C LEU A 105 -8.03 7.62 -11.37
N THR A 106 -7.75 8.05 -10.13
CA THR A 106 -6.39 8.37 -9.70
C THR A 106 -5.89 7.28 -8.77
N GLY A 107 -4.65 6.85 -8.96
CA GLY A 107 -4.03 5.86 -8.10
C GLY A 107 -2.51 5.95 -8.09
N ILE A 108 -1.86 5.09 -7.33
CA ILE A 108 -0.41 5.07 -7.17
C ILE A 108 0.14 3.80 -7.82
N VAL A 109 1.13 3.95 -8.70
CA VAL A 109 1.83 2.80 -9.29
C VAL A 109 2.59 2.06 -8.20
N ARG A 110 2.44 0.73 -8.17
CA ARG A 110 3.19 -0.14 -7.27
C ARG A 110 3.72 -1.35 -8.01
N LEU A 111 5.00 -1.65 -7.79
CA LEU A 111 5.67 -2.77 -8.44
C LEU A 111 5.29 -4.12 -7.82
N ALA A 112 5.68 -5.20 -8.50
CA ALA A 112 5.53 -6.57 -8.03
C ALA A 112 6.26 -6.81 -6.70
N GLU A 113 5.70 -7.69 -5.88
CA GLU A 113 6.29 -8.07 -4.59
C GLU A 113 7.08 -9.37 -4.72
N THR A 114 8.33 -9.36 -4.25
CA THR A 114 9.07 -10.61 -4.04
C THR A 114 8.46 -11.38 -2.88
N ARG A 115 8.16 -12.66 -3.10
CA ARG A 115 7.65 -13.56 -2.05
C ARG A 115 8.66 -13.69 -0.91
N LYS A 116 8.20 -13.46 0.32
CA LYS A 116 9.00 -13.68 1.53
C LYS A 116 8.95 -15.16 1.95
N PRO A 117 10.00 -15.73 2.57
CA PRO A 117 10.09 -17.17 2.88
C PRO A 117 8.91 -17.77 3.66
N PHE A 118 8.25 -16.98 4.53
CA PHE A 118 7.14 -17.42 5.38
C PHE A 118 5.75 -17.05 4.85
N VAL A 119 5.66 -16.52 3.63
CA VAL A 119 4.37 -16.22 3.00
C VAL A 119 3.93 -17.44 2.17
N PRO A 120 2.71 -17.96 2.31
CA PRO A 120 2.24 -19.07 1.48
C PRO A 120 2.25 -18.70 -0.01
N GLU A 121 2.31 -19.70 -0.89
CA GLU A 121 2.22 -19.50 -2.33
C GLU A 121 0.82 -19.06 -2.74
N ASN A 122 0.73 -18.24 -3.80
CA ASN A 122 -0.54 -17.84 -4.38
C ASN A 122 -1.28 -19.07 -4.94
N ASN A 123 -2.62 -19.05 -4.87
CA ASN A 123 -3.47 -20.07 -5.46
C ASN A 123 -4.40 -19.43 -6.51
N PRO A 124 -3.97 -19.38 -7.79
CA PRO A 124 -4.75 -18.81 -8.88
C PRO A 124 -6.10 -19.52 -9.09
N GLU A 125 -6.16 -20.84 -8.94
CA GLU A 125 -7.37 -21.63 -9.19
C GLU A 125 -8.50 -21.30 -8.21
N ARG A 126 -8.16 -21.02 -6.95
CA ARG A 126 -9.11 -20.59 -5.92
C ARG A 126 -9.22 -19.08 -5.77
N ASN A 127 -8.53 -18.33 -6.63
CA ASN A 127 -8.45 -16.88 -6.58
C ASN A 127 -8.04 -16.33 -5.20
N HIS A 128 -7.08 -17.01 -4.56
CA HIS A 128 -6.53 -16.61 -3.28
C HIS A 128 -5.08 -16.17 -3.47
N TRP A 129 -4.85 -14.87 -3.31
CA TRP A 129 -3.54 -14.26 -3.49
C TRP A 129 -3.02 -13.76 -2.14
N HIS A 130 -1.76 -14.05 -1.81
CA HIS A 130 -1.12 -13.63 -0.57
C HIS A 130 -0.14 -12.46 -0.78
N TYR A 131 0.50 -12.41 -1.95
CA TYR A 131 1.43 -11.36 -2.37
C TYR A 131 1.14 -10.91 -3.80
N ARG A 132 1.62 -9.73 -4.17
CA ARG A 132 1.38 -9.11 -5.48
C ARG A 132 2.34 -9.68 -6.54
N ASP A 133 1.92 -10.77 -7.16
CA ASP A 133 2.60 -11.39 -8.30
C ASP A 133 1.96 -10.91 -9.60
N LEU A 134 2.52 -9.86 -10.20
CA LEU A 134 1.88 -9.19 -11.34
C LEU A 134 1.81 -10.08 -12.58
N GLU A 135 2.85 -10.88 -12.84
CA GLU A 135 2.90 -11.80 -13.98
C GLU A 135 1.82 -12.88 -13.85
N ALA A 136 1.72 -13.51 -12.68
CA ALA A 136 0.71 -14.54 -12.46
C ALA A 136 -0.72 -13.96 -12.49
N MET A 137 -0.94 -12.78 -11.89
CA MET A 137 -2.25 -12.11 -11.91
C MET A 137 -2.64 -11.68 -13.32
N ALA A 138 -1.71 -11.11 -14.08
CA ALA A 138 -1.89 -10.71 -15.46
C ALA A 138 -2.27 -11.89 -16.35
N LYS A 139 -1.57 -13.02 -16.22
CA LYS A 139 -1.87 -14.24 -16.97
C LYS A 139 -3.28 -14.80 -16.72
N VAL A 140 -3.77 -14.71 -15.49
CA VAL A 140 -5.11 -15.19 -15.13
C VAL A 140 -6.20 -14.28 -15.68
N THR A 141 -5.96 -12.97 -15.71
CA THR A 141 -6.96 -11.97 -16.05
C THR A 141 -6.91 -11.54 -17.53
N GLY A 142 -5.78 -11.77 -18.21
CA GLY A 142 -5.49 -11.29 -19.55
C GLY A 142 -5.14 -9.80 -19.59
N THR A 143 -4.53 -9.28 -18.53
CA THR A 143 -4.09 -7.89 -18.43
C THR A 143 -2.60 -7.76 -18.67
N GLU A 144 -2.12 -6.53 -18.84
CA GLU A 144 -0.70 -6.21 -18.70
C GLU A 144 -0.28 -6.31 -17.22
N PRO A 145 1.01 -6.60 -16.92
CA PRO A 145 1.55 -6.68 -15.56
C PRO A 145 1.75 -5.30 -14.93
N ILE A 146 0.77 -4.41 -15.10
CA ILE A 146 0.75 -3.04 -14.56
C ILE A 146 -0.23 -3.01 -13.40
N PHE A 147 0.18 -2.46 -12.27
CA PHE A 147 -0.62 -2.42 -11.05
C PHE A 147 -0.69 -1.04 -10.42
N ILE A 148 -1.91 -0.61 -10.10
CA ILE A 148 -2.19 0.68 -9.47
C ILE A 148 -3.03 0.48 -8.20
N ASP A 149 -2.61 1.08 -7.09
CA ASP A 149 -3.44 1.24 -5.88
C ASP A 149 -4.36 2.45 -6.04
N ALA A 150 -5.66 2.23 -6.06
CA ALA A 150 -6.66 3.30 -6.16
C ALA A 150 -6.61 4.24 -4.94
N ASP A 151 -6.79 5.54 -5.18
CA ASP A 151 -6.79 6.54 -4.11
C ASP A 151 -8.01 6.44 -3.19
N PHE A 152 -8.02 7.15 -2.07
CA PHE A 152 -9.18 7.14 -1.17
C PHE A 152 -10.44 7.77 -1.80
N LYS A 153 -10.29 8.70 -2.75
CA LYS A 153 -11.42 9.38 -3.40
C LYS A 153 -12.22 8.45 -4.31
N SER A 154 -11.59 7.41 -4.82
CA SER A 154 -12.23 6.33 -5.58
C SER A 154 -13.13 5.41 -4.75
N THR A 155 -13.17 5.59 -3.42
CA THR A 155 -13.98 4.77 -2.51
C THR A 155 -15.47 4.98 -2.79
N VAL A 156 -16.18 3.87 -3.02
CA VAL A 156 -17.64 3.89 -3.19
C VAL A 156 -18.33 3.40 -1.92
N PRO A 157 -19.36 4.11 -1.43
CA PRO A 157 -20.13 3.67 -0.27
C PRO A 157 -20.69 2.24 -0.45
N GLY A 158 -20.26 1.33 0.42
CA GLY A 158 -20.65 -0.08 0.37
C GLY A 158 -19.76 -0.98 -0.49
N GLY A 159 -18.82 -0.39 -1.25
CA GLY A 159 -17.78 -1.08 -2.02
C GLY A 159 -16.42 -1.17 -1.31
N PRO A 160 -15.36 -1.51 -2.05
CA PRO A 160 -13.98 -1.48 -1.56
C PRO A 160 -13.56 -0.07 -1.11
N ILE A 161 -12.79 -0.03 -0.01
CA ILE A 161 -12.24 1.21 0.55
C ILE A 161 -10.85 1.44 -0.03
N GLY A 162 -10.69 2.45 -0.88
CA GLY A 162 -9.43 2.82 -1.51
C GLY A 162 -8.40 3.43 -0.55
N GLY A 163 -7.21 3.77 -1.06
CA GLY A 163 -6.17 4.44 -0.27
C GLY A 163 -5.56 3.58 0.85
N GLN A 164 -5.60 2.26 0.70
CA GLN A 164 -5.10 1.29 1.71
C GLN A 164 -3.59 1.05 1.63
N THR A 165 -2.88 1.84 0.83
CA THR A 165 -1.43 1.78 0.69
C THR A 165 -0.77 2.28 1.96
N ARG A 166 -0.26 1.34 2.77
CA ARG A 166 0.45 1.66 4.01
C ARG A 166 1.84 2.21 3.71
N VAL A 167 1.99 3.52 3.67
CA VAL A 167 3.30 4.19 3.61
C VAL A 167 3.79 4.43 5.04
N THR A 168 4.32 3.40 5.69
CA THR A 168 5.01 3.56 6.97
C THR A 168 6.48 3.82 6.72
N LEU A 169 6.88 5.09 6.76
CA LEU A 169 8.29 5.44 6.93
C LEU A 169 8.65 5.24 8.40
N ARG A 170 9.63 4.38 8.68
CA ARG A 170 10.14 4.22 10.04
C ARG A 170 10.79 5.56 10.45
N ASN A 171 10.22 6.22 11.44
CA ASN A 171 10.78 7.45 12.00
C ASN A 171 11.46 7.13 13.34
N GLU A 172 12.78 6.90 13.30
CA GLU A 172 13.60 6.69 14.50
C GLU A 172 14.40 7.95 14.90
N HIS A 173 14.09 9.11 14.29
CA HIS A 173 14.89 10.33 14.45
C HIS A 173 15.01 10.76 15.92
N THR A 174 13.93 10.69 16.70
CA THR A 174 13.96 11.04 18.13
C THR A 174 14.86 10.08 18.93
N GLN A 175 14.82 8.78 18.63
CA GLN A 175 15.69 7.79 19.29
C GLN A 175 17.16 8.05 18.97
N TYR A 176 17.47 8.33 17.70
CA TYR A 176 18.82 8.72 17.30
C TYR A 176 19.28 10.00 17.98
N ILE A 177 18.43 11.04 18.04
CA ILE A 177 18.74 12.29 18.76
C ILE A 177 19.07 11.97 20.22
N VAL A 178 18.24 11.24 20.94
CA VAL A 178 18.50 10.89 22.35
C VAL A 178 19.82 10.13 22.50
N THR A 179 20.09 9.17 21.62
CA THR A 179 21.31 8.37 21.66
C THR A 179 22.55 9.23 21.43
N TRP A 180 22.56 10.05 20.37
CA TRP A 180 23.70 10.90 20.01
C TRP A 180 23.95 12.01 21.03
N TYR A 181 22.91 12.72 21.44
CA TYR A 181 23.04 13.77 22.47
C TYR A 181 23.39 13.18 23.84
N GLY A 182 22.90 11.98 24.17
CA GLY A 182 23.27 11.26 25.39
C GLY A 182 24.76 10.88 25.40
N LEU A 183 25.27 10.35 24.29
CA LEU A 183 26.70 10.05 24.12
C LEU A 183 27.56 11.31 24.18
N CYS A 184 27.16 12.39 23.50
CA CYS A 184 27.83 13.70 23.57
C CYS A 184 27.86 14.25 25.00
N ALA A 185 26.76 14.17 25.75
CA ALA A 185 26.70 14.65 27.13
C ALA A 185 27.61 13.83 28.06
N ALA A 186 27.58 12.49 27.94
CA ALA A 186 28.42 11.61 28.74
C ALA A 186 29.91 11.83 28.48
N THR A 187 30.31 11.92 27.20
CA THR A 187 31.70 12.17 26.81
C THR A 187 32.17 13.56 27.23
N SER A 188 31.34 14.59 27.07
CA SER A 188 31.63 15.96 27.53
C SER A 188 31.79 16.02 29.05
N TYR A 189 30.95 15.29 29.80
CA TYR A 189 31.06 15.18 31.27
C TYR A 189 32.38 14.52 31.69
N LEU A 190 32.75 13.40 31.07
CA LEU A 190 34.01 12.71 31.36
C LEU A 190 35.22 13.59 31.04
N TRP A 191 35.20 14.31 29.92
CA TRP A 191 36.24 15.26 29.54
C TRP A 191 36.36 16.40 30.56
N ALA A 192 35.24 17.03 30.93
CA ALA A 192 35.20 18.10 31.92
C ALA A 192 35.74 17.62 33.28
N LYS A 193 35.32 16.45 33.74
CA LYS A 193 35.81 15.85 34.98
C LYS A 193 37.34 15.63 34.94
N LYS A 194 37.86 15.12 33.82
CA LYS A 194 39.30 14.84 33.66
C LYS A 194 40.16 16.10 33.64
N PHE A 195 39.76 17.13 32.89
CA PHE A 195 40.62 18.29 32.61
C PHE A 195 40.33 19.52 33.46
N LEU A 196 39.09 19.72 33.91
CA LEU A 196 38.72 20.87 34.74
C LEU A 196 38.82 20.57 36.24
N CYS A 197 38.54 19.33 36.66
CA CYS A 197 38.62 18.92 38.07
C CYS A 197 39.93 18.16 38.40
N GLY A 198 40.58 17.54 37.40
CA GLY A 198 41.80 16.75 37.60
C GLY A 198 43.11 17.55 37.71
N THR A 199 43.09 18.86 37.48
CA THR A 199 44.26 19.75 37.49
C THR A 199 44.55 20.39 38.86
N ARG A 200 43.95 19.88 39.95
CA ARG A 200 44.13 20.38 41.33
C ARG A 200 45.11 19.57 42.18
N GLY A 201 46.09 18.90 41.57
CA GLY A 201 47.08 18.09 42.30
C GLY A 201 48.46 18.10 41.67
N THR A 202 49.20 19.18 41.87
CA THR A 202 50.68 19.20 41.92
C THR A 202 51.08 20.10 43.08
#